data_AF-A0A1F7BND8-F1
#
_entry.id   AF-A0A1F7BND8-F1
#
_cell.length_a   1.000
_cell.length_b   1.000
_cell.length_c   1.000
_cell.angle_alpha   90.00
_cell.angle_beta   90.00
_cell.angle_gamma   90.00
#
_symmetry.space_group_name_H-M   'P 1'
#
loop_
_entity.id
_entity.type
_entity.pdbx_description
1 polymer ?
#
loop_
_entity_poly.entity_id
_entity_poly.type
_entity_poly.pdbx_seq_one_letter_code
_entity_poly.pdbx_strand_id
1 'polypeptide(L)'
;MENTRITYGKEFRLSHRLEVVRCDKYTLIYLPQEKVWRKQDADDQRKFLMDEQEKQEFLDIAKEPGVKVYYLPGKTVTEEEFFGENGDNGKEKKKMFPRFFIGLDGFVNCSTHFQPHDGKKGPRANFNHHHGIRESTKSTCKQVHAALVPGGPIDKHFRTNDDQFIVNLALNHLDEDGEASIWEFVYREKIHELDVSGERRAYRSRVIQLLLDDIGDIDEEGGVSPLPLIETEEIKALFCHVQEVKSTSIACTYTERLNNIFYNINRAIEKTLRGEERDRENVEESFRFLGRGKGFTVVTDTQKEARNALRDMGVEAAVLHKGQLENGSHVFTIQRFDMGSPFPLEKIIDMLNRMERVPKHMRHKPPQELITYIQKPDAVLVPEKEEDQWGGDNKVSGSPRENGTWMDPNAIRESITCYLAQLESEQKKEEISNQNTVEDVESGKALLDDDTGDE
;
A
#
# COMPACT_ATOMS: atom_id res chain seq x y z
N MET A 1 -39.29 2.12 -16.23
CA MET A 1 -39.39 0.84 -15.48
C MET A 1 -39.52 -0.29 -16.48
N GLU A 2 -38.39 -0.72 -17.04
CA GLU A 2 -38.25 -2.06 -17.61
C GLU A 2 -37.29 -2.78 -16.66
N ASN A 3 -37.79 -3.84 -16.03
CA ASN A 3 -36.97 -4.75 -15.23
C ASN A 3 -36.07 -5.52 -16.19
N THR A 4 -34.92 -4.95 -16.53
CA THR A 4 -33.85 -5.65 -17.20
C THR A 4 -33.36 -6.73 -16.24
N ARG A 5 -33.84 -7.96 -16.44
CA ARG A 5 -33.22 -9.17 -15.88
C ARG A 5 -31.73 -9.08 -16.18
N ILE A 6 -30.93 -8.92 -15.14
CA ILE A 6 -29.48 -9.01 -15.19
C ILE A 6 -29.16 -10.44 -15.61
N THR A 7 -28.83 -10.63 -16.87
CA THR A 7 -28.22 -11.89 -17.34
C THR A 7 -26.83 -11.93 -16.72
N TYR A 8 -26.68 -12.70 -15.65
CA TYR A 8 -25.39 -13.08 -15.10
C TYR A 8 -24.53 -13.58 -16.27
N GLY A 9 -23.33 -13.01 -16.43
CA GLY A 9 -22.32 -13.56 -17.34
C GLY A 9 -22.20 -15.06 -17.06
N LYS A 10 -22.14 -15.89 -18.10
CA LYS A 10 -22.06 -17.34 -17.96
C LYS A 10 -20.89 -17.68 -17.03
N GLU A 11 -21.22 -18.12 -15.81
CA GLU A 11 -20.29 -18.66 -14.85
C GLU A 11 -19.62 -19.89 -15.49
N PHE A 12 -18.34 -19.78 -15.83
CA PHE A 12 -17.54 -20.94 -16.20
C PHE A 12 -16.51 -21.14 -15.10
N ARG A 13 -16.82 -22.06 -14.18
CA ARG A 13 -15.83 -22.62 -13.26
C ARG A 13 -14.88 -23.50 -14.08
N LEU A 14 -13.80 -22.91 -14.57
CA LEU A 14 -12.71 -23.63 -15.23
C LEU A 14 -11.70 -24.03 -14.16
N SER A 15 -11.64 -25.33 -13.86
CA SER A 15 -10.83 -25.97 -12.81
C SER A 15 -11.28 -25.68 -11.36
N HIS A 16 -10.85 -26.52 -10.42
CA HIS A 16 -11.23 -26.42 -9.00
C HIS A 16 -10.44 -25.32 -8.24
N ARG A 17 -9.64 -24.49 -8.93
CA ARG A 17 -8.66 -23.59 -8.29
C ARG A 17 -8.47 -22.21 -8.96
N LEU A 18 -8.76 -22.07 -10.26
CA LEU A 18 -8.77 -20.78 -10.96
C LEU A 18 -10.22 -20.26 -11.07
N GLU A 19 -10.53 -19.13 -10.43
CA GLU A 19 -11.85 -18.52 -10.59
C GLU A 19 -11.77 -17.46 -11.71
N VAL A 20 -12.55 -17.65 -12.77
CA VAL A 20 -12.59 -16.77 -13.95
C VAL A 20 -13.99 -16.23 -14.15
N VAL A 21 -14.14 -14.90 -14.17
CA VAL A 21 -15.41 -14.23 -14.47
C VAL A 21 -15.22 -13.40 -15.74
N ARG A 22 -15.94 -13.76 -16.80
CA ARG A 22 -15.94 -13.00 -18.06
C ARG A 22 -17.05 -11.94 -18.01
N CYS A 23 -16.66 -10.68 -18.07
CA CYS A 23 -17.53 -9.52 -18.17
C CYS A 23 -17.53 -9.00 -19.61
N ASP A 24 -18.48 -8.12 -19.95
CA ASP A 24 -18.62 -7.62 -21.33
C ASP A 24 -17.37 -6.90 -21.86
N LYS A 25 -16.60 -6.23 -20.99
CA LYS A 25 -15.43 -5.41 -21.37
C LYS A 25 -14.08 -5.92 -20.83
N TYR A 26 -14.10 -6.86 -19.90
CA TYR A 26 -12.90 -7.36 -19.23
C TYR A 26 -13.11 -8.76 -18.69
N THR A 27 -12.03 -9.45 -18.33
CA THR A 27 -12.09 -10.74 -17.64
C THR A 27 -11.39 -10.62 -16.29
N LEU A 28 -12.05 -11.07 -15.23
CA LEU A 28 -11.49 -11.18 -13.88
C LEU A 28 -10.95 -12.57 -13.65
N ILE A 29 -9.75 -12.64 -13.07
CA ILE A 29 -9.09 -13.88 -12.71
C ILE A 29 -8.63 -13.74 -11.26
N TYR A 30 -9.09 -14.65 -10.40
CA TYR A 30 -8.66 -14.72 -9.01
C TYR A 30 -7.77 -15.93 -8.79
N LEU A 31 -6.66 -15.69 -8.07
CA LEU A 31 -5.65 -16.69 -7.75
C LEU A 31 -5.43 -16.71 -6.22
N PRO A 32 -6.06 -17.62 -5.47
CA PRO A 32 -5.94 -17.67 -4.01
C PRO A 32 -4.53 -18.05 -3.55
N GLN A 33 -3.96 -17.29 -2.59
CA GLN A 33 -2.59 -17.52 -2.09
C GLN A 33 -2.32 -18.96 -1.66
N GLU A 34 -3.22 -19.52 -0.85
CA GLU A 34 -3.04 -20.81 -0.16
C GLU A 34 -2.91 -22.02 -1.12
N LYS A 35 -3.39 -21.86 -2.35
CA LYS A 35 -3.48 -22.96 -3.33
C LYS A 35 -2.49 -22.84 -4.47
N VAL A 36 -1.96 -21.64 -4.75
CA VAL A 36 -1.02 -21.39 -5.85
C VAL A 36 0.44 -21.50 -5.39
N TRP A 37 0.72 -21.30 -4.09
CA TRP A 37 2.10 -21.20 -3.58
C TRP A 37 2.26 -21.90 -2.23
N ARG A 38 2.56 -23.21 -2.19
CA ARG A 38 3.07 -23.80 -0.93
C ARG A 38 4.58 -23.70 -0.91
N LYS A 39 5.11 -23.39 0.28
CA LYS A 39 6.50 -23.69 0.64
C LYS A 39 6.68 -25.20 0.48
N GLN A 40 7.56 -25.62 -0.41
CA GLN A 40 8.12 -26.97 -0.36
C GLN A 40 9.38 -26.86 0.51
N ASP A 41 9.54 -27.76 1.48
CA ASP A 41 10.53 -27.67 2.54
C ASP A 41 11.97 -27.40 2.08
N ALA A 42 12.70 -26.70 2.95
CA ALA A 42 14.15 -26.50 3.07
C ALA A 42 14.90 -25.67 2.01
N ASP A 43 14.41 -25.53 0.78
CA ASP A 43 15.01 -24.63 -0.22
C ASP A 43 14.00 -23.53 -0.56
N ASP A 44 14.36 -22.27 -0.33
CA ASP A 44 13.53 -21.05 -0.35
C ASP A 44 12.88 -20.68 -1.72
N GLN A 45 12.62 -21.67 -2.57
CA GLN A 45 11.99 -21.51 -3.88
C GLN A 45 10.48 -21.71 -3.77
N ARG A 46 9.73 -20.61 -3.71
CA ARG A 46 8.28 -20.61 -3.94
C ARG A 46 8.02 -21.06 -5.38
N LYS A 47 7.59 -22.31 -5.58
CA LYS A 47 7.16 -22.81 -6.91
C LYS A 47 5.67 -22.56 -7.12
N PHE A 48 5.32 -22.18 -8.35
CA PHE A 48 3.95 -22.23 -8.88
C PHE A 48 3.43 -23.66 -8.68
N LEU A 49 2.39 -23.84 -7.87
CA LEU A 49 1.66 -25.12 -7.73
C LEU A 49 0.43 -25.16 -8.63
N MET A 50 0.53 -24.56 -9.82
CA MET A 50 -0.39 -24.94 -10.88
C MET A 50 0.08 -26.27 -11.45
N ASP A 51 -0.84 -27.21 -11.64
CA ASP A 51 -0.54 -28.32 -12.52
C ASP A 51 -0.35 -27.82 -13.98
N GLU A 52 0.17 -28.68 -14.86
CA GLU A 52 0.45 -28.27 -16.25
C GLU A 52 -0.84 -27.89 -17.00
N GLN A 53 -2.01 -28.39 -16.60
CA GLN A 53 -3.27 -28.01 -17.21
C GLN A 53 -3.66 -26.59 -16.77
N GLU A 54 -3.64 -26.29 -15.47
CA GLU A 54 -3.95 -24.98 -14.90
C GLU A 54 -3.00 -23.89 -15.43
N LYS A 55 -1.72 -24.23 -15.56
CA LYS A 55 -0.71 -23.36 -16.17
C LYS A 55 -1.00 -23.09 -17.64
N GLN A 56 -1.40 -24.12 -18.39
CA GLN A 56 -1.78 -23.95 -19.79
C GLN A 56 -3.04 -23.09 -19.92
N GLU A 57 -4.05 -23.30 -19.07
CA GLU A 57 -5.27 -22.49 -19.00
C GLU A 57 -4.96 -21.01 -18.68
N PHE A 58 -4.11 -20.75 -17.69
CA PHE A 58 -3.62 -19.41 -17.37
C PHE A 58 -2.93 -18.75 -18.57
N LEU A 59 -2.05 -19.49 -19.26
CA LEU A 59 -1.33 -18.99 -20.43
C LEU A 59 -2.24 -18.74 -21.63
N ASP A 60 -3.32 -19.49 -21.76
CA ASP A 60 -4.25 -19.35 -22.88
C ASP A 60 -5.17 -18.15 -22.66
N ILE A 61 -5.70 -17.95 -21.44
CA ILE A 61 -6.44 -16.74 -21.08
C ILE A 61 -5.58 -15.49 -21.27
N ALA A 62 -4.29 -15.56 -20.88
CA ALA A 62 -3.36 -14.44 -21.00
C ALA A 62 -3.08 -13.99 -22.44
N LYS A 63 -3.33 -14.85 -23.45
CA LYS A 63 -3.13 -14.56 -24.88
C LYS A 63 -4.37 -14.03 -25.57
N GLU A 64 -5.54 -14.14 -24.95
CA GLU A 64 -6.77 -13.65 -25.56
C GLU A 64 -6.66 -12.12 -25.80
N PRO A 65 -7.42 -11.52 -26.72
CA PRO A 65 -7.54 -10.06 -26.82
C PRO A 65 -8.37 -9.46 -25.68
N GLY A 66 -8.21 -8.17 -25.41
CA GLY A 66 -8.92 -7.41 -24.38
C GLY A 66 -8.21 -7.33 -23.03
N VAL A 67 -8.88 -6.72 -22.05
CA VAL A 67 -8.35 -6.44 -20.70
C VAL A 67 -8.64 -7.60 -19.75
N LYS A 68 -7.59 -8.12 -19.09
CA LYS A 68 -7.69 -9.13 -18.03
C LYS A 68 -7.18 -8.52 -16.73
N VAL A 69 -7.83 -8.85 -15.64
CA VAL A 69 -7.50 -8.36 -14.29
C VAL A 69 -7.25 -9.58 -13.42
N TYR A 70 -5.98 -9.81 -13.09
CA TYR A 70 -5.51 -10.87 -12.22
C TYR A 70 -5.35 -10.32 -10.80
N TYR A 71 -6.19 -10.79 -9.88
CA TYR A 71 -6.07 -10.48 -8.46
C TYR A 71 -5.35 -11.63 -7.73
N LEU A 72 -4.17 -11.31 -7.19
CA LEU A 72 -3.31 -12.23 -6.44
C LEU A 72 -3.08 -11.65 -5.03
N PRO A 73 -4.05 -11.77 -4.10
CA PRO A 73 -4.01 -11.07 -2.81
C PRO A 73 -2.68 -11.28 -2.09
N GLY A 74 -2.08 -10.22 -1.55
CA GLY A 74 -0.86 -10.27 -0.73
C GLY A 74 0.41 -10.81 -1.42
N LYS A 75 0.39 -11.00 -2.75
CA LYS A 75 1.57 -11.47 -3.50
C LYS A 75 2.36 -10.30 -4.05
N THR A 76 3.58 -10.13 -3.58
CA THR A 76 4.57 -9.28 -4.26
C THR A 76 5.56 -10.16 -5.02
N VAL A 77 5.94 -9.74 -6.23
CA VAL A 77 6.93 -10.41 -7.08
C VAL A 77 8.18 -9.54 -7.21
N THR A 78 9.35 -10.15 -7.38
CA THR A 78 10.57 -9.38 -7.62
C THR A 78 10.63 -8.85 -9.05
N GLU A 79 11.46 -7.82 -9.27
CA GLU A 79 11.76 -7.33 -10.62
C GLU A 79 12.24 -8.46 -11.54
N GLU A 80 13.05 -9.38 -11.01
CA GLU A 80 13.62 -10.49 -11.78
C GLU A 80 12.57 -11.56 -12.13
N GLU A 81 11.62 -11.83 -11.23
CA GLU A 81 10.50 -12.74 -11.50
C GLU A 81 9.59 -12.21 -12.63
N PHE A 82 9.43 -10.89 -12.70
CA PHE A 82 8.52 -10.20 -13.61
C PHE A 82 9.19 -9.83 -14.96
N PHE A 83 10.37 -9.21 -14.92
CA PHE A 83 11.11 -8.71 -16.09
C PHE A 83 12.31 -9.57 -16.52
N GLY A 84 12.88 -10.35 -15.59
CA GLY A 84 14.19 -11.02 -15.75
C GLY A 84 14.29 -11.96 -16.94
N GLU A 85 15.53 -12.29 -17.34
CA GLU A 85 15.84 -13.08 -18.53
C GLU A 85 16.58 -14.40 -18.24
N ASN A 86 16.56 -15.32 -19.22
CA ASN A 86 17.47 -16.47 -19.25
C ASN A 86 18.92 -15.95 -19.16
N GLY A 87 19.68 -16.39 -18.16
CA GLY A 87 21.08 -16.00 -18.01
C GLY A 87 22.00 -16.72 -19.01
N ASP A 88 23.13 -16.10 -19.33
CA ASP A 88 24.17 -16.56 -20.27
C ASP A 88 24.81 -17.94 -19.93
N ASN A 89 24.50 -18.53 -18.77
CA ASN A 89 25.09 -19.78 -18.29
C ASN A 89 24.20 -21.02 -18.51
N GLY A 90 23.21 -20.97 -19.40
CA GLY A 90 22.39 -22.14 -19.77
C GLY A 90 21.48 -22.70 -18.66
N LYS A 91 21.40 -22.03 -17.50
CA LYS A 91 20.38 -22.31 -16.47
C LYS A 91 19.19 -21.39 -16.72
N GLU A 92 18.04 -21.96 -17.08
CA GLU A 92 16.77 -21.23 -17.19
C GLU A 92 16.48 -20.51 -15.86
N LYS A 93 16.58 -19.17 -15.85
CA LYS A 93 15.87 -18.38 -14.86
C LYS A 93 14.42 -18.29 -15.37
N LYS A 94 13.53 -19.06 -14.76
CA LYS A 94 12.13 -19.14 -15.18
C LYS A 94 11.42 -17.79 -14.97
N LYS A 95 11.16 -17.09 -16.08
CA LYS A 95 10.16 -15.99 -16.14
C LYS A 95 8.82 -16.54 -15.65
N MET A 96 8.19 -15.90 -14.68
CA MET A 96 6.87 -16.31 -14.23
C MET A 96 5.74 -15.69 -15.06
N PHE A 97 5.90 -14.44 -15.50
CA PHE A 97 4.84 -13.71 -16.21
C PHE A 97 5.08 -13.66 -17.72
N PRO A 98 4.07 -13.96 -18.56
CA PRO A 98 4.21 -13.91 -20.02
C PRO A 98 4.24 -12.45 -20.52
N ARG A 99 4.23 -12.27 -21.85
CA ARG A 99 4.12 -10.96 -22.50
C ARG A 99 2.75 -10.34 -22.19
N PHE A 100 2.65 -9.02 -22.37
CA PHE A 100 1.43 -8.24 -22.16
C PHE A 100 0.96 -8.16 -20.71
N PHE A 101 1.85 -8.38 -19.73
CA PHE A 101 1.56 -8.21 -18.31
C PHE A 101 1.95 -6.83 -17.81
N ILE A 102 1.11 -6.27 -16.95
CA ILE A 102 1.30 -5.00 -16.25
C ILE A 102 1.12 -5.24 -14.77
N GLY A 103 2.15 -4.97 -13.97
CA GLY A 103 2.02 -4.91 -12.52
C GLY A 103 1.47 -3.55 -12.10
N LEU A 104 0.48 -3.56 -11.22
CA LEU A 104 -0.09 -2.35 -10.62
C LEU A 104 0.20 -2.32 -9.12
N ASP A 105 0.52 -1.13 -8.64
CA ASP A 105 0.55 -0.71 -7.24
C ASP A 105 1.10 -1.75 -6.25
N GLY A 106 2.43 -1.76 -6.11
CA GLY A 106 3.10 -2.68 -5.18
C GLY A 106 3.12 -4.16 -5.62
N PHE A 107 2.50 -4.54 -6.73
CA PHE A 107 2.57 -5.93 -7.22
C PHE A 107 3.99 -6.37 -7.55
N VAL A 108 4.74 -5.56 -8.30
CA VAL A 108 6.17 -5.80 -8.58
C VAL A 108 7.01 -4.91 -7.67
N ASN A 109 7.98 -5.53 -6.99
CA ASN A 109 8.92 -4.88 -6.08
C ASN A 109 10.02 -4.13 -6.86
N CYS A 110 9.62 -3.17 -7.68
CA CYS A 110 10.50 -2.24 -8.37
C CYS A 110 9.76 -0.93 -8.62
N SER A 111 10.51 0.11 -9.01
CA SER A 111 9.94 1.36 -9.49
C SER A 111 9.19 1.17 -10.80
N THR A 112 8.49 2.22 -11.24
CA THR A 112 7.84 2.27 -12.55
C THR A 112 8.82 1.89 -13.65
N HIS A 113 8.50 0.85 -14.41
CA HIS A 113 9.38 0.29 -15.42
C HIS A 113 8.60 -0.16 -16.65
N PHE A 114 9.18 0.03 -17.83
CA PHE A 114 8.57 -0.36 -19.09
C PHE A 114 9.55 -1.16 -19.94
N GLN A 115 9.17 -2.40 -20.25
CA GLN A 115 9.88 -3.26 -21.20
C GLN A 115 9.10 -3.25 -22.53
N PRO A 116 9.61 -2.62 -23.60
CA PRO A 116 8.94 -2.58 -24.89
C PRO A 116 8.85 -3.97 -25.55
N HIS A 117 7.97 -4.10 -26.54
CA HIS A 117 7.96 -5.25 -27.43
C HIS A 117 9.13 -5.16 -28.43
N ASP A 118 10.09 -6.10 -28.38
CA ASP A 118 11.27 -6.14 -29.27
C ASP A 118 11.24 -7.29 -30.29
N GLY A 119 10.09 -7.98 -30.42
CA GLY A 119 9.92 -9.15 -31.28
C GLY A 119 10.15 -10.48 -30.54
N LYS A 120 11.10 -10.51 -29.60
CA LYS A 120 11.49 -11.74 -28.86
C LYS A 120 11.07 -11.70 -27.39
N LYS A 121 10.88 -10.52 -26.83
CA LYS A 121 10.54 -10.21 -25.45
C LYS A 121 9.48 -9.12 -25.40
N GLY A 122 8.85 -8.99 -24.23
CA GLY A 122 7.88 -7.93 -23.97
C GLY A 122 6.60 -7.99 -24.84
N PRO A 123 5.69 -7.03 -24.66
CA PRO A 123 5.82 -5.91 -23.73
C PRO A 123 5.50 -6.33 -22.29
N ARG A 124 6.05 -5.61 -21.31
CA ARG A 124 5.64 -5.65 -19.90
C ARG A 124 5.77 -4.28 -19.29
N ALA A 125 4.97 -3.97 -18.29
CA ALA A 125 5.07 -2.72 -17.55
C ALA A 125 4.88 -2.95 -16.05
N ASN A 126 5.39 -2.04 -15.24
CA ASN A 126 5.08 -1.93 -13.83
C ASN A 126 4.80 -0.46 -13.54
N PHE A 127 3.69 -0.20 -12.85
CA PHE A 127 3.32 1.11 -12.34
C PHE A 127 3.22 0.97 -10.82
N ASN A 128 4.12 1.64 -10.10
CA ASN A 128 4.24 1.48 -8.66
C ASN A 128 4.75 2.78 -8.05
N HIS A 129 3.88 3.48 -7.31
CA HIS A 129 4.24 4.72 -6.64
C HIS A 129 4.93 4.50 -5.27
N HIS A 130 4.90 3.27 -4.74
CA HIS A 130 5.52 2.94 -3.45
C HIS A 130 7.05 2.77 -3.52
N HIS A 131 7.64 2.70 -4.72
CA HIS A 131 9.07 2.53 -4.93
C HIS A 131 9.72 3.82 -5.48
N GLY A 132 10.58 4.43 -4.67
CA GLY A 132 11.26 5.70 -4.99
C GLY A 132 10.80 6.82 -4.06
N ILE A 133 10.93 8.07 -4.51
CA ILE A 133 10.41 9.23 -3.78
C ILE A 133 8.94 9.40 -4.20
N ARG A 134 7.99 9.08 -3.31
CA ARG A 134 6.52 9.11 -3.56
C ARG A 134 6.06 10.40 -4.25
N GLU A 135 6.51 11.55 -3.73
CA GLU A 135 6.16 12.88 -4.23
C GLU A 135 6.63 13.13 -5.67
N SER A 136 7.65 12.39 -6.12
CA SER A 136 8.19 12.49 -7.48
C SER A 136 7.65 11.42 -8.44
N THR A 137 7.06 10.34 -7.92
CA THR A 137 6.71 9.15 -8.71
C THR A 137 5.28 9.18 -9.25
N LYS A 138 4.43 10.10 -8.80
CA LYS A 138 2.99 10.16 -9.13
C LYS A 138 2.23 8.89 -8.72
N SER A 139 0.95 9.01 -8.41
CA SER A 139 0.10 7.85 -8.07
C SER A 139 0.03 6.84 -9.21
N THR A 140 -0.30 5.58 -8.91
CA THR A 140 -0.32 4.52 -9.91
C THR A 140 -1.30 4.86 -11.05
N CYS A 141 -2.47 5.42 -10.74
CA CYS A 141 -3.44 5.87 -11.75
C CYS A 141 -2.89 6.98 -12.65
N LYS A 142 -2.18 7.98 -12.14
CA LYS A 142 -1.58 9.03 -12.98
C LYS A 142 -0.47 8.50 -13.88
N GLN A 143 0.33 7.55 -13.40
CA GLN A 143 1.34 6.89 -14.23
C GLN A 143 0.68 6.09 -15.36
N VAL A 144 -0.40 5.37 -15.07
CA VAL A 144 -1.20 4.61 -16.04
C VAL A 144 -1.81 5.55 -17.08
N HIS A 145 -2.44 6.65 -16.65
CA HIS A 145 -3.01 7.66 -17.55
C HIS A 145 -1.98 8.17 -18.55
N ALA A 146 -0.81 8.59 -18.05
CA ALA A 146 0.28 9.09 -18.88
C ALA A 146 0.79 8.03 -19.88
N ALA A 147 0.72 6.75 -19.53
CA ALA A 147 1.17 5.65 -20.37
C ALA A 147 0.12 5.20 -21.42
N LEU A 148 -1.16 5.47 -21.15
CA LEU A 148 -2.32 5.12 -21.98
C LEU A 148 -2.74 6.21 -22.98
N VAL A 149 -2.18 7.42 -22.91
CA VAL A 149 -2.46 8.48 -23.89
C VAL A 149 -2.26 7.97 -25.34
N PRO A 150 -3.02 8.46 -26.33
CA PRO A 150 -2.83 8.04 -27.72
C PRO A 150 -1.38 8.18 -28.19
N GLY A 151 -0.79 7.09 -28.69
CA GLY A 151 0.63 7.04 -29.04
C GLY A 151 1.60 6.93 -27.85
N GLY A 152 1.09 6.67 -26.65
CA GLY A 152 1.87 6.34 -25.45
C GLY A 152 2.48 4.93 -25.52
N PRO A 153 3.34 4.56 -24.54
CA PRO A 153 4.04 3.28 -24.53
C PRO A 153 3.09 2.08 -24.47
N ILE A 154 2.00 2.15 -23.70
CA ILE A 154 1.03 1.06 -23.63
C ILE A 154 0.26 0.96 -24.95
N ASP A 155 -0.28 2.07 -25.44
CA ASP A 155 -1.03 2.11 -26.69
C ASP A 155 -0.20 1.60 -27.89
N LYS A 156 1.11 1.89 -27.92
CA LYS A 156 2.02 1.43 -28.98
C LYS A 156 2.39 -0.05 -28.91
N HIS A 157 2.60 -0.60 -27.72
CA HIS A 157 3.26 -1.90 -27.58
C HIS A 157 2.35 -3.02 -27.11
N PHE A 158 1.22 -2.73 -26.43
CA PHE A 158 0.30 -3.75 -25.89
C PHE A 158 -0.76 -4.19 -26.89
N ARG A 159 -0.29 -4.62 -28.05
CA ARG A 159 -1.11 -5.05 -29.18
C ARG A 159 -0.58 -6.34 -29.77
N THR A 160 -1.49 -7.18 -30.27
CA THR A 160 -1.15 -8.37 -31.04
C THR A 160 -0.63 -7.99 -32.42
N ASN A 161 -0.09 -8.96 -33.16
CA ASN A 161 0.30 -8.74 -34.56
C ASN A 161 -0.86 -8.30 -35.45
N ASP A 162 -2.10 -8.72 -35.11
CA ASP A 162 -3.33 -8.32 -35.79
C ASP A 162 -3.93 -7.01 -35.25
N ASP A 163 -3.12 -6.18 -34.57
CA ASP A 163 -3.50 -4.87 -33.99
C ASP A 163 -4.60 -4.92 -32.91
N GLN A 164 -4.86 -6.09 -32.33
CA GLN A 164 -5.81 -6.23 -31.23
C GLN A 164 -5.17 -5.85 -29.91
N PHE A 165 -5.85 -5.02 -29.12
CA PHE A 165 -5.39 -4.62 -27.80
C PHE A 165 -5.38 -5.82 -26.83
N ILE A 166 -4.28 -6.02 -26.11
CA ILE A 166 -4.12 -7.13 -25.17
C ILE A 166 -3.36 -6.65 -23.93
N VAL A 167 -4.02 -6.74 -22.77
CA VAL A 167 -3.45 -6.32 -21.49
C VAL A 167 -3.86 -7.29 -20.38
N ASN A 168 -2.88 -7.70 -19.58
CA ASN A 168 -3.06 -8.50 -18.37
C ASN A 168 -2.59 -7.66 -17.17
N LEU A 169 -3.52 -7.07 -16.43
CA LEU A 169 -3.26 -6.31 -15.22
C LEU A 169 -3.11 -7.27 -14.05
N ALA A 170 -2.04 -7.15 -13.27
CA ALA A 170 -1.78 -7.97 -12.09
C ALA A 170 -1.64 -7.07 -10.85
N LEU A 171 -2.41 -7.39 -9.81
CA LEU A 171 -2.50 -6.62 -8.58
C LEU A 171 -2.60 -7.55 -7.37
N ASN A 172 -2.07 -7.09 -6.24
CA ASN A 172 -2.08 -7.82 -4.96
C ASN A 172 -2.91 -7.15 -3.87
N HIS A 173 -3.20 -5.87 -4.05
CA HIS A 173 -4.08 -5.07 -3.22
C HIS A 173 -5.06 -4.33 -4.13
N LEU A 174 -6.19 -3.95 -3.55
CA LEU A 174 -7.21 -3.19 -4.25
C LEU A 174 -7.54 -1.97 -3.40
N ASP A 175 -7.21 -0.82 -3.95
CA ASP A 175 -7.41 0.53 -3.44
C ASP A 175 -7.87 1.44 -4.59
N GLU A 176 -8.21 2.67 -4.23
CA GLU A 176 -8.90 3.61 -5.08
C GLU A 176 -8.11 3.96 -6.36
N ASP A 177 -6.77 4.06 -6.30
CA ASP A 177 -5.92 4.38 -7.45
C ASP A 177 -5.62 3.13 -8.31
N GLY A 178 -5.46 1.95 -7.71
CA GLY A 178 -5.42 0.68 -8.43
C GLY A 178 -6.69 0.42 -9.24
N GLU A 179 -7.85 0.75 -8.69
CA GLU A 179 -9.13 0.64 -9.39
C GLU A 179 -9.34 1.70 -10.47
N ALA A 180 -8.96 2.96 -10.20
CA ALA A 180 -8.96 4.01 -11.21
C ALA A 180 -8.11 3.59 -12.41
N SER A 181 -6.93 3.00 -12.16
CA SER A 181 -6.05 2.44 -13.19
C SER A 181 -6.77 1.38 -14.05
N ILE A 182 -7.44 0.42 -13.42
CA ILE A 182 -8.19 -0.63 -14.13
C ILE A 182 -9.30 -0.02 -14.98
N TRP A 183 -10.03 0.96 -14.44
CA TRP A 183 -11.08 1.66 -15.17
C TRP A 183 -10.54 2.31 -16.45
N GLU A 184 -9.37 2.94 -16.39
CA GLU A 184 -8.73 3.55 -17.57
C GLU A 184 -8.42 2.54 -18.67
N PHE A 185 -7.94 1.34 -18.32
CA PHE A 185 -7.71 0.29 -19.31
C PHE A 185 -9.00 -0.21 -19.96
N VAL A 186 -10.05 -0.43 -19.15
CA VAL A 186 -11.35 -0.97 -19.61
C VAL A 186 -12.09 0.04 -20.49
N TYR A 187 -11.98 1.34 -20.19
CA TYR A 187 -12.70 2.42 -20.89
C TYR A 187 -11.79 3.29 -21.75
N ARG A 188 -10.58 2.79 -22.11
CA ARG A 188 -9.55 3.54 -22.87
C ARG A 188 -10.09 4.24 -24.12
N GLU A 189 -10.91 3.55 -24.91
CA GLU A 189 -11.45 4.08 -26.16
C GLU A 189 -12.40 5.24 -25.90
N LYS A 190 -13.24 5.11 -24.87
CA LYS A 190 -14.12 6.19 -24.42
C LYS A 190 -13.32 7.39 -23.92
N ILE A 191 -12.23 7.17 -23.20
CA ILE A 191 -11.34 8.24 -22.75
C ILE A 191 -10.72 8.93 -23.97
N HIS A 192 -10.16 8.18 -24.92
CA HIS A 192 -9.57 8.72 -26.16
C HIS A 192 -10.59 9.49 -27.01
N GLU A 193 -11.83 9.02 -27.14
CA GLU A 193 -12.89 9.73 -27.86
C GLU A 193 -13.24 11.08 -27.19
N LEU A 194 -13.21 11.12 -25.86
CA LEU A 194 -13.42 12.34 -25.08
C LEU A 194 -12.25 13.34 -25.24
N ASP A 195 -11.06 12.89 -25.68
CA ASP A 195 -9.90 13.75 -25.93
C ASP A 195 -10.01 14.56 -27.23
N VAL A 196 -10.72 14.04 -28.23
CA VAL A 196 -10.73 14.60 -29.59
C VAL A 196 -11.87 15.59 -29.83
N SER A 197 -12.99 15.50 -29.09
CA SER A 197 -14.13 16.42 -29.26
C SER A 197 -14.05 17.61 -28.30
N GLY A 198 -13.73 18.80 -28.82
CA GLY A 198 -13.55 20.04 -28.05
C GLY A 198 -14.75 20.52 -27.20
N GLU A 199 -15.96 20.01 -27.43
CA GLU A 199 -17.17 20.35 -26.66
C GLU A 199 -17.35 19.52 -25.38
N ARG A 200 -16.62 18.41 -25.21
CA ARG A 200 -16.68 17.54 -23.99
C ARG A 200 -15.58 17.82 -22.98
N ARG A 201 -14.86 18.95 -23.12
CA ARG A 201 -13.69 19.30 -22.31
C ARG A 201 -14.01 19.46 -20.82
N ALA A 202 -15.11 20.15 -20.47
CA ALA A 202 -15.50 20.38 -19.08
C ALA A 202 -15.98 19.11 -18.36
N TYR A 203 -16.67 18.21 -19.07
CA TYR A 203 -17.18 16.95 -18.53
C TYR A 203 -16.09 15.88 -18.39
N ARG A 204 -15.15 15.83 -19.34
CA ARG A 204 -13.89 15.07 -19.24
C ARG A 204 -13.05 15.60 -18.07
N SER A 205 -12.92 16.92 -17.94
CA SER A 205 -12.21 17.53 -16.82
C SER A 205 -12.72 17.02 -15.49
N ARG A 206 -14.03 16.87 -15.26
CA ARG A 206 -14.49 16.44 -13.93
C ARG A 206 -14.18 14.98 -13.59
N VAL A 207 -14.28 14.03 -14.52
CA VAL A 207 -13.96 12.62 -14.21
C VAL A 207 -12.46 12.37 -14.18
N ILE A 208 -11.69 12.99 -15.07
CA ILE A 208 -10.22 12.97 -14.98
C ILE A 208 -9.77 13.66 -13.69
N GLN A 209 -10.35 14.81 -13.35
CA GLN A 209 -10.03 15.50 -12.11
C GLN A 209 -10.38 14.63 -10.90
N LEU A 210 -11.59 14.08 -10.81
CA LEU A 210 -11.97 13.21 -9.69
C LEU A 210 -11.12 11.94 -9.60
N LEU A 211 -10.94 11.22 -10.71
CA LEU A 211 -10.30 9.89 -10.70
C LEU A 211 -8.77 9.94 -10.72
N LEU A 212 -8.19 10.99 -11.32
CA LEU A 212 -6.76 11.07 -11.56
C LEU A 212 -6.12 12.16 -10.74
N ASP A 213 -6.67 13.38 -10.75
CA ASP A 213 -6.07 14.48 -9.99
C ASP A 213 -6.39 14.31 -8.50
N ASP A 214 -7.66 14.29 -8.11
CA ASP A 214 -8.09 14.26 -6.72
C ASP A 214 -7.69 12.95 -6.04
N ILE A 215 -8.08 11.76 -6.56
CA ILE A 215 -7.64 10.47 -5.98
C ILE A 215 -6.13 10.36 -6.00
N GLY A 216 -5.51 10.68 -7.14
CA GLY A 216 -4.09 10.49 -7.32
C GLY A 216 -3.24 11.43 -6.48
N ASP A 217 -3.70 12.66 -6.21
CA ASP A 217 -3.07 13.57 -5.25
C ASP A 217 -3.21 13.05 -3.83
N ILE A 218 -4.40 12.58 -3.44
CA ILE A 218 -4.57 12.03 -2.09
C ILE A 218 -3.65 10.81 -1.88
N ASP A 219 -3.52 9.96 -2.89
CA ASP A 219 -2.72 8.75 -2.80
C ASP A 219 -1.20 9.04 -2.84
N GLU A 220 -0.75 9.97 -3.68
CA GLU A 220 0.63 10.51 -3.69
C GLU A 220 1.07 10.98 -2.30
N GLU A 221 0.16 11.64 -1.59
CA GLU A 221 0.40 12.18 -0.26
C GLU A 221 0.06 11.19 0.86
N GLY A 222 -0.46 10.00 0.57
CA GLY A 222 -0.92 9.08 1.61
C GLY A 222 -2.04 9.63 2.51
N GLY A 223 -2.78 10.64 2.04
CA GLY A 223 -3.87 11.29 2.77
C GLY A 223 -3.49 12.52 3.61
N VAL A 224 -2.32 13.14 3.40
CA VAL A 224 -1.86 14.29 4.22
C VAL A 224 -2.63 15.58 3.91
N SER A 225 -2.91 15.93 2.65
CA SER A 225 -3.54 17.20 2.33
C SER A 225 -5.07 17.13 2.52
N PRO A 226 -5.69 18.17 3.10
CA PRO A 226 -7.13 18.27 3.16
C PRO A 226 -7.68 18.52 1.76
N LEU A 227 -8.42 17.57 1.20
CA LEU A 227 -9.33 17.87 0.10
C LEU A 227 -10.51 18.70 0.62
N PRO A 228 -11.10 19.57 -0.22
CA PRO A 228 -12.42 20.12 0.02
C PRO A 228 -13.43 19.01 0.38
N LEU A 229 -14.26 19.26 1.41
CA LEU A 229 -15.27 18.30 1.89
C LEU A 229 -16.17 17.75 0.77
N ILE A 230 -16.52 18.58 -0.22
CA ILE A 230 -17.38 18.18 -1.35
C ILE A 230 -16.70 17.12 -2.22
N GLU A 231 -15.40 17.26 -2.49
CA GLU A 231 -14.63 16.31 -3.30
C GLU A 231 -14.38 15.02 -2.52
N THR A 232 -14.21 15.12 -1.21
CA THR A 232 -14.10 13.97 -0.32
C THR A 232 -15.38 13.12 -0.32
N GLU A 233 -16.57 13.74 -0.20
CA GLU A 233 -17.85 13.02 -0.23
C GLU A 233 -18.16 12.39 -1.59
N GLU A 234 -17.76 13.04 -2.69
CA GLU A 234 -17.91 12.49 -4.03
C GLU A 234 -17.00 11.29 -4.28
N ILE A 235 -15.75 11.34 -3.81
CA ILE A 235 -14.81 10.21 -3.87
C ILE A 235 -15.27 9.08 -2.95
N LYS A 236 -15.73 9.38 -1.73
CA LYS A 236 -16.32 8.39 -0.81
C LYS A 236 -17.48 7.64 -1.45
N ALA A 237 -18.42 8.34 -2.07
CA ALA A 237 -19.55 7.71 -2.76
C ALA A 237 -19.13 6.89 -3.99
N LEU A 238 -17.92 7.11 -4.52
CA LEU A 238 -17.40 6.36 -5.66
C LEU A 238 -16.72 5.05 -5.24
N PHE A 239 -16.05 5.05 -4.09
CA PHE A 239 -15.22 3.95 -3.60
C PHE A 239 -15.69 3.31 -2.29
N CYS A 240 -16.87 3.66 -1.78
CA CYS A 240 -17.42 3.04 -0.56
C CYS A 240 -17.43 1.50 -0.64
N HIS A 241 -17.64 0.94 -1.84
CA HIS A 241 -17.64 -0.51 -2.07
C HIS A 241 -16.26 -1.18 -1.98
N VAL A 242 -15.17 -0.43 -2.15
CA VAL A 242 -13.80 -0.94 -1.94
C VAL A 242 -13.58 -1.27 -0.48
N GLN A 243 -14.14 -0.44 0.40
CA GLN A 243 -14.03 -0.56 1.85
C GLN A 243 -14.82 -1.77 2.40
N GLU A 244 -15.90 -2.16 1.73
CA GLU A 244 -16.71 -3.35 2.07
C GLU A 244 -15.92 -4.66 1.92
N VAL A 245 -14.89 -4.71 1.07
CA VAL A 245 -14.05 -5.92 0.90
C VAL A 245 -12.91 -5.99 1.90
N LYS A 246 -12.46 -4.85 2.43
CA LYS A 246 -11.52 -4.79 3.56
C LYS A 246 -12.19 -5.17 4.89
N SER A 247 -13.51 -5.08 4.99
CA SER A 247 -14.29 -5.38 6.19
C SER A 247 -15.18 -6.63 6.04
N THR A 248 -14.80 -7.72 6.72
CA THR A 248 -15.63 -8.88 7.13
C THR A 248 -15.87 -10.09 6.20
N SER A 249 -15.97 -11.23 6.90
CA SER A 249 -16.19 -12.62 6.49
C SER A 249 -17.66 -12.92 6.13
N ILE A 250 -17.99 -13.30 4.88
CA ILE A 250 -19.33 -13.78 4.45
C ILE A 250 -19.23 -14.75 3.23
N ALA A 251 -20.20 -15.65 3.12
CA ALA A 251 -20.35 -16.84 2.26
C ALA A 251 -20.39 -16.69 0.71
N CYS A 252 -19.70 -15.73 0.09
CA CYS A 252 -19.56 -15.62 -1.38
C CYS A 252 -18.11 -15.91 -1.84
N THR A 253 -17.93 -16.33 -3.09
CA THR A 253 -16.59 -16.53 -3.67
C THR A 253 -15.86 -15.18 -3.81
N TYR A 254 -14.54 -15.17 -3.74
CA TYR A 254 -13.75 -13.93 -3.84
C TYR A 254 -13.95 -13.26 -5.21
N THR A 255 -14.15 -14.02 -6.28
CA THR A 255 -14.47 -13.46 -7.61
C THR A 255 -15.83 -12.77 -7.69
N GLU A 256 -16.87 -13.29 -7.04
CA GLU A 256 -18.17 -12.61 -6.98
C GLU A 256 -18.06 -11.27 -6.25
N ARG A 257 -17.26 -11.21 -5.18
CA ARG A 257 -16.97 -9.96 -4.46
C ARG A 257 -16.26 -8.95 -5.34
N LEU A 258 -15.15 -9.36 -5.96
CA LEU A 258 -14.37 -8.49 -6.86
C LEU A 258 -15.22 -8.00 -8.02
N ASN A 259 -16.01 -8.88 -8.64
CA ASN A 259 -16.90 -8.49 -9.73
C ASN A 259 -17.97 -7.49 -9.29
N ASN A 260 -18.55 -7.65 -8.10
CA ASN A 260 -19.50 -6.68 -7.56
C ASN A 260 -18.85 -5.31 -7.29
N ILE A 261 -17.61 -5.28 -6.78
CA ILE A 261 -16.85 -4.03 -6.61
C ILE A 261 -16.69 -3.34 -7.97
N PHE A 262 -16.08 -4.04 -8.94
CA PHE A 262 -15.84 -3.47 -10.27
C PHE A 262 -17.14 -3.03 -10.93
N TYR A 263 -18.23 -3.79 -10.79
CA TYR A 263 -19.55 -3.40 -11.30
C TYR A 263 -20.07 -2.13 -10.62
N ASN A 264 -20.02 -2.06 -9.30
CA ASN A 264 -20.56 -0.94 -8.54
C ASN A 264 -19.78 0.36 -8.80
N ILE A 265 -18.45 0.30 -8.85
CA ILE A 265 -17.62 1.46 -9.19
C ILE A 265 -17.88 1.90 -10.62
N ASN A 266 -17.91 0.98 -11.58
CA ASN A 266 -18.25 1.33 -12.97
C ASN A 266 -19.60 2.01 -13.05
N ARG A 267 -20.60 1.51 -12.31
CA ARG A 267 -21.93 2.13 -12.23
C ARG A 267 -21.86 3.51 -11.57
N ALA A 268 -21.08 3.69 -10.51
CA ALA A 268 -20.92 4.97 -9.82
C ALA A 268 -20.17 6.01 -10.68
N ILE A 269 -19.15 5.59 -11.43
CA ILE A 269 -18.47 6.43 -12.42
C ILE A 269 -19.44 6.77 -13.56
N GLU A 270 -20.24 5.82 -14.04
CA GLU A 270 -21.25 6.10 -15.07
C GLU A 270 -22.35 7.05 -14.61
N LYS A 271 -22.85 6.91 -13.36
CA LYS A 271 -23.77 7.87 -12.75
C LYS A 271 -23.13 9.26 -12.68
N THR A 272 -21.86 9.33 -12.26
CA THR A 272 -21.08 10.57 -12.22
C THR A 272 -20.94 11.18 -13.61
N LEU A 273 -20.64 10.37 -14.63
CA LEU A 273 -20.57 10.79 -16.04
C LEU A 273 -21.92 11.28 -16.59
N ARG A 274 -23.04 10.87 -16.02
CA ARG A 274 -24.39 11.27 -16.43
C ARG A 274 -24.97 12.41 -15.57
N GLY A 275 -24.25 12.85 -14.54
CA GLY A 275 -24.75 13.83 -13.57
C GLY A 275 -25.91 13.31 -12.71
N GLU A 276 -26.03 11.99 -12.59
CA GLU A 276 -27.09 11.35 -11.79
C GLU A 276 -26.73 11.40 -10.29
N GLU A 277 -27.76 11.49 -9.44
CA GLU A 277 -27.61 11.49 -8.00
C GLU A 277 -27.04 10.13 -7.53
N ARG A 278 -25.98 10.18 -6.71
CA ARG A 278 -25.28 8.99 -6.21
C ARG A 278 -25.96 8.50 -4.93
N ASP A 279 -25.94 7.19 -4.72
CA ASP A 279 -26.40 6.62 -3.46
C ASP A 279 -25.34 7.00 -2.40
N ARG A 280 -25.69 7.95 -1.53
CA ARG A 280 -24.84 8.35 -0.40
C ARG A 280 -25.02 7.31 0.69
N GLU A 281 -24.26 6.23 0.63
CA GLU A 281 -24.11 5.36 1.79
C GLU A 281 -23.23 6.09 2.80
N ASN A 282 -23.72 6.21 4.04
CA ASN A 282 -22.95 6.79 5.13
C ASN A 282 -21.75 5.88 5.40
N VAL A 283 -20.58 6.27 4.91
CA VAL A 283 -19.31 5.68 5.36
C VAL A 283 -19.17 6.07 6.83
N GLU A 284 -19.46 5.14 7.74
CA GLU A 284 -19.28 5.40 9.17
C GLU A 284 -17.80 5.63 9.46
N GLU A 285 -17.47 6.82 9.96
CA GLU A 285 -16.16 7.18 10.52
C GLU A 285 -15.92 6.37 11.80
N SER A 286 -15.70 5.07 11.67
CA SER A 286 -15.66 4.18 12.80
C SER A 286 -14.22 3.92 13.23
N PHE A 287 -13.87 4.51 14.37
CA PHE A 287 -12.65 4.17 15.07
C PHE A 287 -12.86 4.17 16.56
N ARG A 288 -12.15 3.29 17.26
CA ARG A 288 -12.24 3.16 18.71
C ARG A 288 -10.93 3.57 19.32
N PHE A 289 -11.00 4.48 20.28
CA PHE A 289 -9.86 4.82 21.12
C PHE A 289 -9.47 3.62 21.98
N LEU A 290 -8.23 3.17 21.79
CA LEU A 290 -7.62 2.12 22.61
C LEU A 290 -6.73 2.71 23.70
N GLY A 291 -6.23 3.93 23.50
CA GLY A 291 -5.50 4.67 24.52
C GLY A 291 -4.78 5.88 23.94
N ARG A 292 -4.08 6.60 24.81
CA ARG A 292 -3.28 7.77 24.44
C ARG A 292 -1.93 7.74 25.14
N GLY A 293 -0.91 8.23 24.46
CA GLY A 293 0.40 8.56 25.04
C GLY A 293 0.76 10.01 24.76
N LYS A 294 1.93 10.44 25.23
CA LYS A 294 2.40 11.81 24.99
C LYS A 294 2.75 11.98 23.51
N GLY A 295 2.03 12.84 22.80
CA GLY A 295 2.26 13.10 21.37
C GLY A 295 1.72 12.04 20.41
N PHE A 296 1.00 11.00 20.89
CA PHE A 296 0.38 10.00 20.02
C PHE A 296 -0.89 9.38 20.59
N THR A 297 -1.70 8.78 19.72
CA THR A 297 -2.95 8.08 20.08
C THR A 297 -2.94 6.65 19.56
N VAL A 298 -3.53 5.72 20.30
CA VAL A 298 -3.72 4.32 19.87
C VAL A 298 -5.20 4.10 19.56
N VAL A 299 -5.49 3.60 18.36
CA VAL A 299 -6.87 3.39 17.88
C VAL A 299 -7.01 2.03 17.18
N THR A 300 -8.22 1.48 17.13
CA THR A 300 -8.55 0.39 16.19
C THR A 300 -8.61 0.93 14.77
N ASP A 301 -8.34 0.04 13.80
CA ASP A 301 -8.25 0.35 12.37
C ASP A 301 -9.18 1.48 11.92
N THR A 302 -8.52 2.53 11.44
CA THR A 302 -9.12 3.68 10.81
C THR A 302 -8.85 3.57 9.33
N GLN A 303 -9.92 3.48 8.55
CA GLN A 303 -9.88 3.83 7.14
C GLN A 303 -9.38 5.28 6.97
N LYS A 304 -9.20 5.70 5.72
CA LYS A 304 -8.67 7.02 5.34
C LYS A 304 -9.41 8.18 6.03
N GLU A 305 -10.69 8.00 6.29
CA GLU A 305 -11.61 8.94 6.91
C GLU A 305 -11.27 9.17 8.38
N ALA A 306 -10.99 8.10 9.11
CA ALA A 306 -10.66 8.23 10.52
C ALA A 306 -9.21 8.73 10.73
N ARG A 307 -8.33 8.64 9.72
CA ARG A 307 -7.07 9.40 9.68
C ARG A 307 -7.32 10.91 9.60
N ASN A 308 -8.24 11.34 8.73
CA ASN A 308 -8.64 12.75 8.65
C ASN A 308 -9.27 13.23 9.95
N ALA A 309 -10.18 12.45 10.54
CA ALA A 309 -10.80 12.79 11.83
C ALA A 309 -9.76 12.92 12.96
N LEU A 310 -8.78 12.00 13.04
CA LEU A 310 -7.69 12.12 14.01
C LEU A 310 -6.85 13.39 13.82
N ARG A 311 -6.57 13.76 12.57
CA ARG A 311 -5.87 15.02 12.24
C ARG A 311 -6.69 16.24 12.67
N ASP A 312 -7.99 16.26 12.38
CA ASP A 312 -8.89 17.35 12.77
C ASP A 312 -9.02 17.49 14.30
N MET A 313 -8.81 16.39 15.03
CA MET A 313 -8.68 16.37 16.50
C MET A 313 -7.31 16.84 17.02
N GLY A 314 -6.39 17.22 16.13
CA GLY A 314 -5.03 17.66 16.49
C GLY A 314 -4.12 16.51 16.93
N VAL A 315 -4.38 15.28 16.50
CA VAL A 315 -3.47 14.16 16.76
C VAL A 315 -2.27 14.25 15.81
N GLU A 316 -1.07 14.33 16.36
CA GLU A 316 0.17 14.46 15.57
C GLU A 316 0.71 13.11 15.06
N ALA A 317 0.49 12.04 15.83
CA ALA A 317 0.89 10.68 15.48
C ALA A 317 -0.11 9.64 16.00
N ALA A 318 -0.23 8.51 15.31
CA ALA A 318 -1.12 7.44 15.70
C ALA A 318 -0.49 6.04 15.56
N VAL A 319 -0.91 5.15 16.45
CA VAL A 319 -0.68 3.70 16.39
C VAL A 319 -2.01 3.06 16.03
N LEU A 320 -2.10 2.52 14.82
CA LEU A 320 -3.29 1.93 14.25
C LEU A 320 -3.26 0.41 14.46
N HIS A 321 -4.18 -0.13 15.26
CA HIS A 321 -4.32 -1.58 15.45
C HIS A 321 -5.23 -2.16 14.37
N LYS A 322 -4.64 -2.89 13.42
CA LYS A 322 -5.34 -3.48 12.25
C LYS A 322 -6.10 -4.77 12.60
N GLY A 323 -5.72 -5.44 13.68
CA GLY A 323 -6.37 -6.65 14.14
C GLY A 323 -5.36 -7.68 14.67
N GLN A 324 -5.83 -8.91 14.83
CA GLN A 324 -5.05 -10.03 15.34
C GLN A 324 -5.04 -11.18 14.32
N LEU A 325 -3.85 -11.74 14.07
CA LEU A 325 -3.65 -12.92 13.23
C LEU A 325 -4.08 -14.19 13.98
N GLU A 326 -4.30 -15.28 13.26
CA GLU A 326 -4.70 -16.58 13.84
C GLU A 326 -3.72 -17.13 14.88
N ASN A 327 -2.43 -16.79 14.74
CA ASN A 327 -1.38 -17.18 15.68
C ASN A 327 -1.37 -16.34 16.97
N GLY A 328 -2.30 -15.39 17.13
CA GLY A 328 -2.41 -14.49 18.27
C GLY A 328 -1.56 -13.22 18.18
N SER A 329 -0.72 -13.06 17.15
CA SER A 329 0.06 -11.84 16.93
C SER A 329 -0.83 -10.68 16.47
N HIS A 330 -0.49 -9.46 16.86
CA HIS A 330 -1.25 -8.25 16.55
C HIS A 330 -0.61 -7.45 15.42
N VAL A 331 -1.41 -6.98 14.47
CA VAL A 331 -0.94 -6.19 13.32
C VAL A 331 -1.16 -4.71 13.61
N PHE A 332 -0.13 -3.89 13.34
CA PHE A 332 -0.19 -2.46 13.57
C PHE A 332 0.44 -1.66 12.42
N THR A 333 0.08 -0.38 12.36
CA THR A 333 0.79 0.66 11.61
C THR A 333 1.06 1.84 12.52
N ILE A 334 2.29 2.35 12.55
CA ILE A 334 2.63 3.57 13.29
C ILE A 334 2.85 4.69 12.29
N GLN A 335 2.13 5.80 12.41
CA GLN A 335 2.24 6.91 11.45
C GLN A 335 2.31 8.26 12.16
N ARG A 336 2.97 9.22 11.50
CA ARG A 336 2.91 10.65 11.83
C ARG A 336 2.00 11.31 10.81
N PHE A 337 1.16 12.25 11.21
CA PHE A 337 0.30 12.98 10.29
C PHE A 337 0.96 14.22 9.69
N ASP A 338 2.06 14.69 10.30
CA ASP A 338 2.83 15.84 9.87
C ASP A 338 4.33 15.53 9.92
N MET A 339 5.07 15.89 8.87
CA MET A 339 6.53 15.80 8.81
C MET A 339 7.21 16.72 9.84
N GLY A 340 6.54 17.81 10.24
CA GLY A 340 6.97 18.70 11.32
C GLY A 340 6.71 18.15 12.72
N SER A 341 6.04 16.99 12.86
CA SER A 341 5.75 16.41 14.17
C SER A 341 7.04 16.06 14.93
N PRO A 342 7.17 16.45 16.21
CA PRO A 342 8.30 16.09 17.06
C PRO A 342 8.30 14.59 17.43
N PHE A 343 7.29 13.82 17.01
CA PHE A 343 7.22 12.39 17.27
C PHE A 343 8.41 11.65 16.61
N PRO A 344 9.30 11.00 17.39
CA PRO A 344 10.54 10.44 16.88
C PRO A 344 10.33 9.05 16.28
N LEU A 345 9.58 8.97 15.16
CA LEU A 345 9.14 7.71 14.54
C LEU A 345 10.31 6.73 14.31
N GLU A 346 11.41 7.19 13.73
CA GLU A 346 12.58 6.33 13.43
C GLU A 346 13.16 5.67 14.69
N LYS A 347 13.32 6.44 15.78
CA LYS A 347 13.83 5.92 17.05
C LYS A 347 12.85 4.91 17.67
N ILE A 348 11.55 5.15 17.52
CA ILE A 348 10.50 4.24 18.00
C ILE A 348 10.53 2.93 17.22
N ILE A 349 10.68 2.98 15.89
CA ILE A 349 10.76 1.78 15.06
C ILE A 349 12.01 0.95 15.38
N ASP A 350 13.19 1.58 15.54
CA ASP A 350 14.40 0.87 15.99
C ASP A 350 14.19 0.20 17.36
N MET A 351 13.60 0.92 18.31
CA MET A 351 13.29 0.40 19.64
C MET A 351 12.34 -0.81 19.56
N LEU A 352 11.25 -0.73 18.79
CA LEU A 352 10.30 -1.83 18.64
C LEU A 352 10.93 -3.05 17.94
N ASN A 353 11.77 -2.84 16.92
CA ASN A 353 12.52 -3.91 16.27
C ASN A 353 13.44 -4.65 17.23
N ARG A 354 14.10 -3.94 18.14
CA ARG A 354 14.90 -4.57 19.19
C ARG A 354 14.02 -5.31 20.21
N MET A 355 12.84 -4.78 20.54
CA MET A 355 11.88 -5.46 21.42
C MET A 355 11.36 -6.78 20.83
N GLU A 356 11.14 -6.87 19.51
CA GLU A 356 10.75 -8.12 18.85
C GLU A 356 11.77 -9.25 19.09
N ARG A 357 13.05 -8.86 19.17
CA ARG A 357 14.20 -9.75 19.33
C ARG A 357 14.47 -10.17 20.77
N VAL A 358 13.68 -9.69 21.73
CA VAL A 358 13.78 -10.14 23.12
C VAL A 358 13.40 -11.63 23.22
N PRO A 359 14.14 -12.45 24.00
CA PRO A 359 13.81 -13.86 24.21
C PRO A 359 12.36 -14.08 24.67
N LYS A 360 11.68 -15.12 24.18
CA LYS A 360 10.26 -15.38 24.49
C LYS A 360 9.95 -15.38 25.98
N HIS A 361 10.85 -15.93 26.80
CA HIS A 361 10.68 -15.99 28.24
C HIS A 361 10.76 -14.62 28.92
N MET A 362 11.22 -13.57 28.25
CA MET A 362 11.28 -12.20 28.77
C MET A 362 10.09 -11.33 28.33
N ARG A 363 9.33 -11.72 27.32
CA ARG A 363 8.26 -10.89 26.73
C ARG A 363 7.12 -10.53 27.68
N HIS A 364 7.00 -11.24 28.81
CA HIS A 364 6.03 -10.92 29.87
C HIS A 364 6.50 -9.79 30.81
N LYS A 365 7.75 -9.33 30.67
CA LYS A 365 8.31 -8.29 31.54
C LYS A 365 7.71 -6.92 31.24
N PRO A 366 7.64 -6.01 32.23
CA PRO A 366 7.17 -4.66 32.02
C PRO A 366 7.98 -3.94 30.92
N PRO A 367 7.35 -3.08 30.11
CA PRO A 367 8.02 -2.36 29.03
C PRO A 367 9.29 -1.61 29.44
N GLN A 368 9.28 -0.98 30.62
CA GLN A 368 10.46 -0.27 31.13
C GLN A 368 11.67 -1.19 31.34
N GLU A 369 11.45 -2.42 31.83
CA GLU A 369 12.53 -3.41 32.00
C GLU A 369 13.04 -3.90 30.63
N LEU A 370 12.14 -4.09 29.68
CA LEU A 370 12.49 -4.50 28.32
C LEU A 370 13.30 -3.43 27.59
N ILE A 371 12.89 -2.17 27.68
CA ILE A 371 13.61 -1.02 27.10
C ILE A 371 15.01 -0.91 27.71
N THR A 372 15.12 -1.04 29.04
CA THR A 372 16.41 -1.04 29.72
C THR A 372 17.28 -2.21 29.27
N TYR A 373 16.68 -3.39 29.04
CA TYR A 373 17.40 -4.57 28.57
C TYR A 373 17.94 -4.40 27.15
N ILE A 374 17.13 -3.99 26.18
CA ILE A 374 17.52 -3.88 24.76
C ILE A 374 18.55 -2.77 24.48
N GLN A 375 18.76 -1.87 25.44
CA GLN A 375 19.77 -0.81 25.35
C GLN A 375 21.14 -1.25 25.88
N LYS A 376 21.24 -2.40 26.56
CA LYS A 376 22.51 -2.88 27.08
C LYS A 376 23.40 -3.39 25.93
N PRO A 377 24.71 -3.05 25.92
CA PRO A 377 25.64 -3.55 24.89
C PRO A 377 25.75 -5.08 24.84
N ASP A 378 25.53 -5.75 25.97
CA ASP A 378 25.60 -7.20 26.15
C ASP A 378 24.23 -7.90 26.09
N ALA A 379 23.19 -7.19 25.66
CA ALA A 379 21.85 -7.76 25.52
C ALA A 379 21.84 -8.94 24.54
N VAL A 380 21.39 -10.10 25.01
CA VAL A 380 21.23 -11.27 24.15
C VAL A 380 19.91 -11.14 23.40
N LEU A 381 19.99 -10.73 22.15
CA LEU A 381 18.86 -10.60 21.24
C LEU A 381 18.81 -11.78 20.26
N VAL A 382 17.61 -12.27 19.98
CA VAL A 382 17.38 -13.24 18.91
C VAL A 382 17.86 -12.62 17.58
N PRO A 383 18.54 -13.40 16.71
CA PRO A 383 18.96 -12.90 15.41
C PRO A 383 17.79 -12.31 14.62
N GLU A 384 18.09 -11.23 13.93
CA GLU A 384 17.16 -10.54 13.06
C GLU A 384 16.80 -11.45 11.87
N LYS A 385 15.53 -11.40 11.47
CA LYS A 385 15.07 -11.96 10.21
C LYS A 385 14.73 -10.76 9.32
N GLU A 386 15.43 -10.62 8.19
CA GLU A 386 15.33 -9.43 7.32
C GLU A 386 13.89 -9.07 6.92
N GLU A 387 13.03 -10.08 6.74
CA GLU A 387 11.62 -9.91 6.34
C GLU A 387 10.65 -9.70 7.53
N ASP A 388 11.11 -9.76 8.79
CA ASP A 388 10.25 -9.82 9.98
C ASP A 388 10.53 -8.67 10.96
N GLN A 389 10.33 -7.44 10.50
CA GLN A 389 10.55 -6.21 11.26
C GLN A 389 9.36 -5.26 11.16
N TRP A 390 9.32 -4.28 12.05
CA TRP A 390 8.65 -3.00 11.85
C TRP A 390 9.42 -2.26 10.75
N GLY A 391 8.74 -1.86 9.68
CA GLY A 391 9.37 -1.24 8.53
C GLY A 391 8.38 -0.37 7.76
N GLY A 392 8.80 0.18 6.63
CA GLY A 392 8.00 1.07 5.80
C GLY A 392 8.66 2.42 5.57
N ASP A 393 7.88 3.38 5.11
CA ASP A 393 8.35 4.74 4.88
C ASP A 393 8.46 5.47 6.24
N ASN A 394 9.48 6.32 6.39
CA ASN A 394 9.62 7.21 7.54
C ASN A 394 8.79 8.50 7.39
N LYS A 395 8.08 8.64 6.26
CA LYS A 395 7.12 9.70 5.96
C LYS A 395 5.71 9.40 6.51
N VAL A 396 4.75 10.25 6.15
CA VAL A 396 3.37 10.26 6.68
C VAL A 396 2.57 8.97 6.38
N SER A 397 3.02 8.18 5.41
CA SER A 397 2.47 6.86 5.03
C SER A 397 2.59 5.78 6.11
N GLY A 398 3.44 5.99 7.13
CA GLY A 398 3.54 5.13 8.30
C GLY A 398 4.39 3.86 8.12
N SER A 399 4.66 3.20 9.24
CA SER A 399 5.55 2.05 9.35
C SER A 399 4.74 0.81 9.80
N PRO A 400 4.28 -0.04 8.85
CA PRO A 400 3.51 -1.25 9.17
C PRO A 400 4.34 -2.37 9.82
N ARG A 401 3.61 -3.24 10.53
CA ARG A 401 4.07 -4.52 11.08
C ARG A 401 3.18 -5.65 10.59
N GLU A 402 3.33 -6.01 9.31
CA GLU A 402 2.41 -6.92 8.60
C GLU A 402 2.43 -8.36 9.13
N ASN A 403 3.60 -8.87 9.52
CA ASN A 403 3.73 -10.22 10.10
C ASN A 403 3.27 -10.31 11.58
N GLY A 404 2.81 -9.18 12.12
CA GLY A 404 2.29 -9.06 13.48
C GLY A 404 3.36 -9.08 14.57
N THR A 405 3.06 -8.49 15.71
CA THR A 405 3.89 -8.47 16.91
C THR A 405 3.26 -9.29 18.03
N TRP A 406 4.08 -9.74 18.98
CA TRP A 406 3.60 -10.33 20.22
C TRP A 406 3.02 -9.27 21.19
N MET A 407 3.29 -7.99 20.95
CA MET A 407 2.82 -6.89 21.80
C MET A 407 1.35 -6.57 21.49
N ASP A 408 0.48 -6.64 22.49
CA ASP A 408 -0.90 -6.17 22.38
C ASP A 408 -0.97 -4.63 22.35
N PRO A 409 -2.16 -4.02 22.11
CA PRO A 409 -2.28 -2.56 22.04
C PRO A 409 -1.82 -1.81 23.31
N ASN A 410 -1.98 -2.42 24.49
CA ASN A 410 -1.52 -1.81 25.74
C ASN A 410 0.01 -1.90 25.86
N ALA A 411 0.59 -3.06 25.55
CA ALA A 411 2.03 -3.27 25.56
C ALA A 411 2.75 -2.31 24.60
N ILE A 412 2.22 -2.11 23.38
CA ILE A 412 2.78 -1.12 22.44
C ILE A 412 2.68 0.29 23.02
N ARG A 413 1.48 0.68 23.48
CA ARG A 413 1.24 2.02 24.04
C ARG A 413 2.22 2.32 25.16
N GLU A 414 2.39 1.39 26.09
CA GLU A 414 3.26 1.55 27.25
C GLU A 414 4.73 1.56 26.85
N SER A 415 5.14 0.71 25.91
CA SER A 415 6.52 0.70 25.39
C SER A 415 6.90 2.02 24.76
N ILE A 416 6.05 2.57 23.89
CA ILE A 416 6.29 3.88 23.27
C ILE A 416 6.29 4.98 24.34
N THR A 417 5.34 4.94 25.28
CA THR A 417 5.25 5.95 26.35
C THR A 417 6.50 5.95 27.25
N CYS A 418 6.95 4.78 27.69
CA CYS A 418 8.17 4.61 28.49
C CYS A 418 9.40 5.12 27.73
N TYR A 419 9.52 4.74 26.46
CA TYR A 419 10.66 5.14 25.65
C TYR A 419 10.72 6.66 25.41
N LEU A 420 9.59 7.30 25.13
CA LEU A 420 9.51 8.75 24.99
C LEU A 420 9.88 9.47 26.29
N ALA A 421 9.38 9.00 27.44
CA ALA A 421 9.74 9.57 28.73
C ALA A 421 11.25 9.46 29.01
N GLN A 422 11.87 8.35 28.59
CA GLN A 422 13.32 8.17 28.70
C GLN A 422 14.08 9.16 27.80
N LEU A 423 13.71 9.29 26.53
CA LEU A 423 14.34 10.24 25.60
C LEU A 423 14.29 11.68 26.13
N GLU A 424 13.15 12.09 26.70
CA GLU A 424 13.02 13.41 27.32
C GLU A 424 13.92 13.58 28.54
N SER A 425 14.10 12.51 29.33
CA SER A 425 14.99 12.54 30.50
C SER A 425 16.47 12.63 30.10
N GLU A 426 16.85 12.01 28.98
CA GLU A 426 18.20 12.04 28.43
C GLU A 426 18.51 13.43 27.86
N GLN A 427 17.60 14.02 27.08
CA GLN A 427 17.73 15.38 26.56
C GLN A 427 17.89 16.42 27.68
N LYS A 428 17.07 16.34 28.74
CA LYS A 428 17.21 17.25 29.89
C LYS A 428 18.56 17.11 30.60
N LYS A 429 19.11 15.89 30.70
CA LYS A 429 20.44 15.67 31.30
C LYS A 429 21.55 16.26 30.43
N GLU A 430 21.44 16.13 29.11
CA GLU A 430 22.38 16.74 28.16
C GLU A 430 22.32 18.27 28.22
N GLU A 431 21.12 18.86 28.30
CA GLU A 431 20.93 20.31 28.46
C GLU A 431 21.55 20.83 29.76
N ILE A 432 21.30 20.17 30.89
CA ILE A 432 21.90 20.53 32.19
C ILE A 432 23.43 20.35 32.15
N SER A 433 23.92 19.26 31.56
CA SER A 433 25.35 19.04 31.42
C SER A 433 26.01 20.14 30.59
N ASN A 434 25.38 20.56 29.50
CA ASN A 434 25.88 21.62 28.63
C ASN A 434 25.80 23.02 29.27
N GLN A 435 24.81 23.28 30.12
CA GLN A 435 24.73 24.52 30.90
C GLN A 435 25.84 24.59 31.96
N ASN A 436 26.11 23.49 32.65
CA ASN A 436 27.19 23.43 33.65
C ASN A 436 28.58 23.62 33.00
N THR A 437 28.82 23.07 31.79
CA THR A 437 30.09 23.33 31.08
C THR A 437 30.25 24.78 30.64
N VAL A 438 29.16 25.52 30.37
CA VAL A 438 29.23 26.95 30.03
C VAL A 438 29.51 27.80 31.26
N GLU A 439 28.89 27.50 32.41
CA GLU A 439 29.16 28.19 33.68
C GLU A 439 30.57 27.89 34.24
N ASP A 440 31.10 26.68 34.04
CA ASP A 440 32.48 26.34 34.40
C ASP A 440 33.53 27.06 33.53
N VAL A 441 33.20 27.37 32.27
CA VAL A 441 34.05 28.17 31.36
C VAL A 441 33.99 29.66 31.69
N GLU A 442 32.84 30.18 32.14
CA GLU A 442 32.72 31.57 32.59
C GLU A 442 33.35 31.79 33.97
N SER A 443 33.21 30.85 34.91
CA SER A 443 33.87 30.93 36.22
C SER A 443 35.39 30.70 36.14
N GLY A 444 35.87 29.89 35.18
CA GLY A 444 37.30 29.74 34.87
C GLY A 444 37.96 30.97 34.24
N LYS A 445 37.19 31.87 33.60
CA LYS A 445 37.69 33.17 33.10
C LYS A 445 37.76 34.24 34.18
N ALA A 446 36.97 34.14 35.25
CA ALA A 446 36.97 35.09 36.36
C ALA A 446 38.16 34.95 37.33
N LEU A 447 38.97 33.88 37.20
CA LEU A 447 40.12 33.59 38.07
C LEU A 447 41.48 33.94 37.44
N LEU A 448 41.51 34.62 36.29
CA LEU A 448 42.76 35.00 35.59
C LEU A 448 43.00 36.52 35.47
N ASP A 449 42.14 37.37 36.04
CA ASP A 449 42.22 38.83 35.91
C ASP A 449 42.49 39.60 37.23
N ASP A 450 42.97 38.92 38.29
CA ASP A 450 43.45 39.59 39.52
C ASP A 450 44.94 39.25 39.75
N ASP A 451 45.83 39.79 38.91
CA ASP A 451 47.22 40.06 39.31
C ASP A 451 47.75 41.28 38.54
N THR A 452 47.28 42.45 38.96
CA THR A 452 47.88 43.75 38.64
C THR A 452 48.17 44.54 39.92
N GLY A 453 49.47 44.81 40.16
CA GLY A 453 50.02 45.86 41.03
C GLY A 453 50.19 45.43 42.50
N ASP A 454 51.28 45.71 43.20
CA ASP A 454 52.22 46.83 43.10
C ASP A 454 53.52 46.56 43.91
N GLU A 455 54.54 47.38 43.57
CA GLU A 455 55.86 47.69 44.18
C GLU A 455 57.10 46.83 43.88
#